data_AF-A0A8T5FX99-F1
#
_entry.id   AF-A0A8T5FX99-F1
#
_cell.length_a   1.000
_cell.length_b   1.000
_cell.length_c   1.000
_cell.angle_alpha   90.00
_cell.angle_beta   90.00
_cell.angle_gamma   90.00
#
_symmetry.space_group_name_H-M   'P 1'
#
loop_
_entity.id
_entity.type
_entity.pdbx_description
1 polymer ?
#
loop_
_entity_poly.entity_id
_entity_poly.type
_entity_poly.pdbx_seq_one_letter_code
_entity_poly.pdbx_strand_id
1 'polypeptide(L)'
;MNKKTILSILLLSVMIIISACSNNTKEIEEEEIIEETIEDGPKICTTDYNPVCGVDGKTYSNECSANKVEIAYVGECGAKNAFSEPKKCTREYMPVCGADGVTYSNKCEAGEMKVINEGECKDAPKICTADYSPVCGVDGETYSNKCSAGEVEIAHVGECKTEQETNLKESCEEIEGIWIDTGNECGGISKEQCENLDGNFNECASSCRNDPNAAMCDLMCNVVCQFN
;
A
#
# COMPACT_ATOMS: atom_id res chain seq x y z
N MET A 1 -48.91 -43.81 -19.30
CA MET A 1 -48.39 -42.85 -20.32
C MET A 1 -46.94 -43.19 -20.61
N ASN A 2 -46.61 -43.49 -21.86
CA ASN A 2 -45.25 -43.90 -22.25
C ASN A 2 -44.33 -42.66 -22.28
N LYS A 3 -43.05 -42.80 -21.88
CA LYS A 3 -42.03 -41.73 -21.90
C LYS A 3 -41.95 -41.02 -23.27
N LYS A 4 -42.25 -41.71 -24.37
CA LYS A 4 -42.35 -41.11 -25.71
C LYS A 4 -43.49 -40.11 -25.86
N THR A 5 -44.62 -40.33 -25.18
CA THR A 5 -45.81 -39.45 -25.25
C THR A 5 -45.63 -38.17 -24.44
N ILE A 6 -44.87 -38.21 -23.33
CA ILE A 6 -44.58 -37.03 -22.50
C ILE A 6 -43.55 -36.12 -23.19
N LEU A 7 -42.56 -36.70 -23.87
CA LEU A 7 -41.53 -35.95 -24.61
C LEU A 7 -42.11 -35.23 -25.84
N SER A 8 -43.09 -35.82 -26.53
CA SER A 8 -43.79 -35.17 -27.65
C SER A 8 -44.67 -33.99 -27.21
N ILE A 9 -45.26 -34.02 -26.01
CA ILE A 9 -46.13 -32.93 -25.52
C ILE A 9 -45.28 -31.72 -25.09
N LEU A 10 -44.11 -31.94 -24.47
CA LEU A 10 -43.17 -30.87 -24.13
C LEU A 10 -42.54 -30.20 -25.37
N LEU A 11 -42.21 -30.96 -26.41
CA LEU A 11 -41.68 -30.41 -27.66
C LEU A 11 -42.73 -29.66 -28.50
N LEU A 12 -44.02 -30.03 -28.44
CA LEU A 12 -45.09 -29.26 -29.09
C LEU A 12 -45.38 -27.92 -28.38
N SER A 13 -45.12 -27.81 -27.07
CA SER A 13 -45.34 -26.56 -26.33
C SER A 13 -44.24 -25.49 -26.55
N VAL A 14 -43.04 -25.89 -26.96
CA VAL A 14 -41.91 -24.98 -27.22
C VAL A 14 -41.90 -24.44 -28.66
N MET A 15 -42.52 -25.14 -29.62
CA MET A 15 -42.61 -24.71 -31.02
C MET A 15 -43.72 -23.68 -31.31
N ILE A 16 -44.57 -23.37 -30.33
CA ILE A 16 -45.65 -22.36 -30.48
C ILE A 16 -45.17 -20.95 -30.10
N ILE A 17 -44.02 -20.81 -29.41
CA ILE A 17 -43.52 -19.50 -28.93
C ILE A 17 -42.54 -18.85 -29.92
N ILE A 18 -42.05 -19.56 -30.94
CA ILE A 18 -41.05 -19.05 -31.91
C ILE A 18 -41.70 -18.60 -33.24
N SER A 19 -43.04 -18.64 -33.39
CA SER A 19 -43.75 -18.27 -34.64
C SER A 19 -44.50 -16.92 -34.60
N ALA A 20 -44.18 -16.04 -33.65
CA ALA A 20 -44.55 -14.63 -33.70
C ALA A 20 -43.28 -13.84 -33.31
N CYS A 21 -42.53 -13.20 -34.20
CA CYS A 21 -42.91 -12.43 -35.36
C CYS A 21 -41.80 -12.51 -36.41
N SER A 22 -42.14 -12.87 -37.65
CA SER A 22 -41.35 -12.47 -38.81
C SER A 22 -42.31 -11.97 -39.88
N ASN A 23 -41.99 -10.77 -40.36
CA ASN A 23 -42.33 -10.21 -41.66
C ASN A 23 -43.71 -9.58 -41.79
N ASN A 24 -43.74 -8.26 -41.59
CA ASN A 24 -44.59 -7.41 -42.39
C ASN A 24 -43.74 -6.25 -42.93
N THR A 25 -43.04 -6.50 -44.04
CA THR A 25 -42.57 -5.44 -44.93
C THR A 25 -43.76 -4.96 -45.74
N LYS A 26 -44.23 -3.74 -45.48
CA LYS A 26 -45.07 -3.01 -46.42
C LYS A 26 -44.66 -1.54 -46.43
N GLU A 27 -44.09 -1.20 -47.58
CA GLU A 27 -44.20 0.05 -48.34
C GLU A 27 -44.06 1.37 -47.57
N ILE A 28 -42.99 2.06 -47.93
CA ILE A 28 -42.77 3.48 -47.79
C ILE A 28 -43.91 4.20 -48.52
N GLU A 29 -44.78 4.88 -47.80
CA GLU A 29 -45.42 6.09 -48.29
C GLU A 29 -44.65 7.26 -47.67
N GLU A 30 -44.00 8.05 -48.51
CA GLU A 30 -43.33 9.29 -48.14
C GLU A 30 -44.38 10.27 -47.62
N GLU A 31 -44.60 10.30 -46.31
CA GLU A 31 -45.22 11.46 -45.69
C GLU A 31 -44.10 12.48 -45.46
N GLU A 32 -44.08 13.50 -46.31
CA GLU A 32 -43.26 14.69 -46.23
C GLU A 32 -43.53 15.39 -44.88
N ILE A 33 -42.81 14.98 -43.83
CA ILE A 33 -42.76 15.75 -42.60
C ILE A 33 -41.81 16.89 -42.90
N ILE A 34 -42.42 18.03 -43.20
CA ILE A 34 -41.79 19.34 -43.16
C ILE A 34 -41.25 19.47 -41.73
N GLU A 35 -39.95 19.22 -41.54
CA GLU A 35 -39.26 19.75 -40.38
C GLU A 35 -39.31 21.26 -40.52
N GLU A 36 -40.36 21.86 -39.95
CA GLU A 36 -40.30 23.24 -39.52
C GLU A 36 -39.18 23.26 -38.46
N THR A 37 -37.98 23.54 -38.94
CA THR A 37 -36.86 23.95 -38.12
C THR A 37 -37.36 25.18 -37.38
N ILE A 38 -37.82 24.98 -36.14
CA ILE A 38 -37.91 26.07 -35.18
C ILE A 38 -36.44 26.44 -34.95
N GLU A 39 -35.92 27.34 -35.79
CA GLU A 39 -34.77 28.14 -35.43
C GLU A 39 -35.11 28.74 -34.07
N ASP A 40 -34.43 28.26 -33.02
CA ASP A 40 -34.32 28.97 -31.75
C ASP A 40 -33.97 30.42 -32.13
N GLY A 41 -34.96 31.31 -32.05
CA GLY A 41 -34.80 32.70 -32.42
C GLY A 41 -33.64 33.34 -31.64
N PRO A 42 -33.19 34.55 -32.01
CA PRO A 42 -32.06 35.18 -31.35
C PRO A 42 -32.28 35.19 -29.84
N LYS A 43 -31.43 34.45 -29.10
CA LYS A 43 -31.51 34.34 -27.65
C LYS A 43 -31.11 35.69 -27.06
N ILE A 44 -32.10 36.54 -26.80
CA ILE A 44 -31.90 37.84 -26.19
C ILE A 44 -31.69 37.61 -24.69
N CYS A 45 -30.45 37.74 -24.24
CA CYS A 45 -30.11 37.76 -22.82
C CYS A 45 -30.08 39.19 -22.30
N THR A 46 -30.43 39.38 -21.02
CA THR A 46 -30.19 40.66 -20.36
C THR A 46 -28.68 40.88 -20.21
N THR A 47 -28.27 42.14 -20.07
CA THR A 47 -26.88 42.51 -19.78
C THR A 47 -26.59 42.54 -18.28
N ASP A 48 -27.47 41.94 -17.46
CA ASP A 48 -27.28 41.86 -16.01
C ASP A 48 -26.07 41.00 -15.71
N TYR A 49 -25.24 41.48 -14.79
CA TYR A 49 -24.01 40.79 -14.40
C TYR A 49 -24.24 39.97 -13.13
N ASN A 50 -24.58 38.70 -13.31
CA ASN A 50 -24.75 37.68 -12.27
C ASN A 50 -23.94 36.44 -12.67
N PRO A 51 -22.60 36.50 -12.52
CA PRO A 51 -21.71 35.58 -13.21
C PRO A 51 -21.88 34.13 -12.77
N VAL A 52 -21.63 33.21 -13.69
CA VAL A 52 -21.65 31.76 -13.46
C VAL A 52 -20.43 31.10 -14.12
N CYS A 53 -19.94 30.03 -13.52
CA CYS A 53 -18.84 29.25 -14.04
C CYS A 53 -19.38 28.00 -14.75
N GLY A 54 -19.10 27.85 -16.04
CA GLY A 54 -19.47 26.66 -16.80
C GLY A 54 -18.59 25.45 -16.46
N VAL A 55 -19.09 24.25 -16.74
CA VAL A 55 -18.29 23.00 -16.66
C VAL A 55 -17.11 22.98 -17.64
N ASP A 56 -17.13 23.85 -18.64
CA ASP A 56 -16.03 24.10 -19.58
C ASP A 56 -14.94 25.04 -19.02
N GLY A 57 -15.11 25.51 -17.78
CA GLY A 57 -14.16 26.38 -17.09
C GLY A 57 -14.22 27.84 -17.52
N LYS A 58 -15.25 28.27 -18.25
CA LYS A 58 -15.45 29.67 -18.65
C LYS A 58 -16.44 30.41 -17.77
N THR A 59 -16.13 31.66 -17.46
CA THR A 59 -17.05 32.60 -16.80
C THR A 59 -18.03 33.16 -17.82
N TYR A 60 -19.32 33.10 -17.49
CA TYR A 60 -20.40 33.71 -18.26
C TYR A 60 -21.02 34.85 -17.44
N SER A 61 -21.37 35.95 -18.11
CA SER A 61 -21.92 37.16 -17.48
C SER A 61 -23.20 36.89 -16.68
N ASN A 62 -23.99 35.93 -17.15
CA ASN A 62 -25.17 35.37 -16.48
C ASN A 62 -25.52 33.99 -17.05
N GLU A 63 -26.43 33.27 -16.40
CA GLU A 63 -26.89 31.93 -16.82
C GLU A 63 -27.47 31.91 -18.24
N CYS A 64 -28.19 32.97 -18.66
CA CYS A 64 -28.69 33.06 -20.03
C CYS A 64 -27.56 33.04 -21.06
N SER A 65 -26.50 33.82 -20.80
CA SER A 65 -25.32 33.95 -21.66
C SER A 65 -24.46 32.68 -21.75
N ALA A 66 -24.61 31.74 -20.80
CA ALA A 66 -23.97 30.43 -20.86
C ALA A 66 -24.49 29.57 -22.02
N ASN A 67 -25.66 29.90 -22.58
CA ASN A 67 -26.18 29.33 -23.82
C ASN A 67 -26.01 27.80 -23.98
N LYS A 68 -26.73 27.03 -23.16
CA LYS A 68 -26.73 25.55 -23.12
C LYS A 68 -25.45 24.93 -22.55
N VAL A 69 -24.48 25.72 -22.09
CA VAL A 69 -23.38 25.22 -21.26
C VAL A 69 -23.89 24.95 -19.84
N GLU A 70 -23.63 23.74 -19.33
CA GLU A 70 -23.96 23.36 -17.96
C GLU A 70 -23.16 24.20 -16.96
N ILE A 71 -23.83 24.67 -15.91
CA ILE A 71 -23.22 25.51 -14.88
C ILE A 71 -22.59 24.63 -13.81
N ALA A 72 -21.27 24.78 -13.61
CA ALA A 72 -20.53 24.12 -12.54
C ALA A 72 -20.84 24.76 -11.17
N TYR A 73 -20.82 26.10 -11.09
CA TYR A 73 -21.20 26.85 -9.88
C TYR A 73 -21.53 28.31 -10.21
N VAL A 74 -22.28 28.96 -9.30
CA VAL A 74 -22.56 30.40 -9.36
C VAL A 74 -21.31 31.19 -8.95
N GLY A 75 -20.97 32.24 -9.70
CA GLY A 75 -19.74 33.03 -9.57
C GLY A 75 -18.81 32.86 -10.77
N GLU A 76 -17.77 33.68 -10.84
CA GLU A 76 -16.75 33.57 -11.89
C GLU A 76 -15.90 32.30 -11.74
N CYS A 77 -15.48 31.70 -12.85
CA CYS A 77 -14.52 30.61 -12.81
C CYS A 77 -13.20 31.07 -12.20
N GLY A 78 -12.64 30.25 -11.33
CA GLY A 78 -11.39 30.60 -10.65
C GLY A 78 -11.58 31.55 -9.46
N ALA A 79 -12.82 31.99 -9.18
CA ALA A 79 -13.22 32.46 -7.85
C ALA A 79 -13.28 31.30 -6.85
N LYS A 80 -12.25 30.46 -6.84
CA LYS A 80 -11.92 29.63 -5.69
C LYS A 80 -11.58 30.64 -4.59
N ASN A 81 -12.49 30.81 -3.63
CA ASN A 81 -12.34 31.60 -2.39
C ASN A 81 -13.01 32.99 -2.32
N ALA A 82 -14.25 33.16 -2.79
CA ALA A 82 -15.02 34.35 -2.38
C ALA A 82 -15.76 34.19 -1.03
N PHE A 83 -15.86 32.97 -0.48
CA PHE A 83 -16.57 32.68 0.79
C PHE A 83 -15.83 31.76 1.77
N SER A 84 -14.54 31.48 1.56
CA SER A 84 -13.71 31.00 2.67
C SER A 84 -13.15 32.22 3.37
N GLU A 85 -13.89 32.73 4.36
CA GLU A 85 -13.26 33.60 5.35
C GLU A 85 -11.94 32.93 5.80
N PRO A 86 -10.83 33.67 5.91
CA PRO A 86 -9.62 33.08 6.44
C PRO A 86 -9.97 32.48 7.80
N LYS A 87 -9.81 31.15 7.94
CA LYS A 87 -10.12 30.42 9.18
C LYS A 87 -9.33 31.10 10.31
N LYS A 88 -10.00 31.93 11.10
CA LYS A 88 -9.38 32.63 12.23
C LYS A 88 -9.28 31.63 13.37
N CYS A 89 -8.11 31.02 13.50
CA CYS A 89 -7.81 30.19 14.66
C CYS A 89 -7.44 31.07 15.86
N THR A 90 -7.84 30.62 17.06
CA THR A 90 -7.34 31.20 18.31
C THR A 90 -5.86 30.85 18.47
N ARG A 91 -5.12 31.67 19.22
CA ARG A 91 -3.69 31.42 19.54
C ARG A 91 -3.51 30.55 20.78
N GLU A 92 -4.55 29.80 21.15
CA GLU A 92 -4.49 28.86 22.26
C GLU A 92 -3.58 27.70 21.86
N TYR A 93 -2.68 27.33 22.74
CA TYR A 93 -1.71 26.27 22.51
C TYR A 93 -2.19 24.99 23.20
N MET A 94 -2.88 24.16 22.41
CA MET A 94 -3.33 22.81 22.76
C MET A 94 -2.90 21.89 21.61
N PRO A 95 -1.61 21.51 21.57
CA PRO A 95 -1.01 20.96 20.36
C PRO A 95 -1.63 19.61 19.97
N VAL A 96 -1.60 19.33 18.67
CA VAL A 96 -2.03 18.05 18.10
C VAL A 96 -1.01 17.57 17.07
N CYS A 97 -0.82 16.26 16.98
CA CYS A 97 0.05 15.65 15.99
C CYS A 97 -0.76 15.21 14.76
N GLY A 98 -0.38 15.71 13.58
CA GLY A 98 -0.96 15.32 12.30
C GLY A 98 -0.44 13.96 11.82
N ALA A 99 -1.21 13.30 10.95
CA ALA A 99 -0.81 12.07 10.27
C ALA A 99 0.39 12.25 9.33
N ASP A 100 0.71 13.50 9.00
CA ASP A 100 1.91 13.92 8.27
C ASP A 100 3.14 14.11 9.19
N GLY A 101 3.00 13.87 10.50
CA GLY A 101 4.08 14.04 11.48
C GLY A 101 4.36 15.50 11.84
N VAL A 102 3.47 16.43 11.47
CA VAL A 102 3.60 17.85 11.82
C VAL A 102 2.82 18.16 13.10
N THR A 103 3.49 18.86 14.03
CA THR A 103 2.83 19.43 15.21
C THR A 103 2.09 20.71 14.83
N TYR A 104 0.80 20.76 15.09
CA TYR A 104 -0.03 21.96 14.94
C TYR A 104 -0.33 22.55 16.32
N SER A 105 -0.32 23.88 16.46
CA SER A 105 -0.51 24.56 17.75
C SER A 105 -1.86 24.26 18.39
N ASN A 106 -2.86 23.96 17.56
CA ASN A 106 -4.16 23.46 17.96
C ASN A 106 -4.89 22.78 16.79
N LYS A 107 -6.03 22.14 17.09
CA LYS A 107 -6.87 21.46 16.11
C LYS A 107 -7.42 22.38 15.00
N CYS A 108 -7.60 23.68 15.26
CA CYS A 108 -8.04 24.62 14.22
C CYS A 108 -6.92 24.82 13.19
N GLU A 109 -5.69 25.02 13.65
CA GLU A 109 -4.51 25.17 12.78
C GLU A 109 -4.20 23.90 11.98
N ALA A 110 -4.54 22.71 12.49
CA ALA A 110 -4.46 21.46 11.75
C ALA A 110 -5.43 21.39 10.54
N GLY A 111 -6.46 22.23 10.50
CA GLY A 111 -7.38 22.30 9.37
C GLY A 111 -8.12 20.97 9.13
N GLU A 112 -7.90 20.37 7.96
CA GLU A 112 -8.45 19.06 7.57
C GLU A 112 -7.46 17.91 7.79
N MET A 113 -6.27 18.18 8.33
CA MET A 113 -5.27 17.16 8.64
C MET A 113 -5.84 16.17 9.67
N LYS A 114 -5.66 14.88 9.40
CA LYS A 114 -6.04 13.83 10.35
C LYS A 114 -5.12 13.91 11.57
N VAL A 115 -5.69 14.22 12.73
CA VAL A 115 -4.96 14.16 14.01
C VAL A 115 -4.78 12.69 14.41
N ILE A 116 -3.54 12.29 14.68
CA ILE A 116 -3.20 10.93 15.14
C ILE A 116 -3.11 10.84 16.66
N ASN A 117 -2.65 11.89 17.35
CA ASN A 117 -2.56 11.96 18.81
C ASN A 117 -2.75 13.41 19.31
N GLU A 118 -3.25 13.56 20.54
CA GLU A 118 -3.19 14.83 21.27
C GLU A 118 -1.77 15.09 21.77
N GLY A 119 -1.38 16.36 21.84
CA GLY A 119 0.00 16.77 22.12
C GLY A 119 0.83 16.99 20.86
N GLU A 120 2.08 17.42 21.05
CA GLU A 120 3.03 17.52 19.94
C GLU A 120 3.37 16.14 19.37
N CYS A 121 3.79 16.09 18.10
CA CYS A 121 4.37 14.88 17.54
C CYS A 121 5.61 14.49 18.34
N LYS A 122 5.49 13.41 19.10
CA LYS A 122 6.61 12.70 19.70
C LYS A 122 7.21 11.84 18.59
N ASP A 123 8.10 12.48 17.83
CA ASP A 123 8.75 11.95 16.64
C ASP A 123 7.75 11.68 15.50
N ALA A 124 7.95 12.31 14.35
CA ALA A 124 7.23 11.91 13.15
C ALA A 124 7.42 10.39 12.99
N PRO A 125 6.37 9.59 12.69
CA PRO A 125 6.53 8.16 12.54
C PRO A 125 7.58 7.92 11.45
N LYS A 126 8.77 7.45 11.84
CA LYS A 126 9.82 7.06 10.88
C LYS A 126 9.25 5.90 10.08
N ILE A 127 8.83 6.19 8.86
CA ILE A 127 8.36 5.16 7.93
C ILE A 127 9.61 4.43 7.44
N CYS A 128 9.84 3.24 7.99
CA CYS A 128 10.89 2.34 7.57
C CYS A 128 10.33 1.30 6.58
N THR A 129 11.17 0.89 5.64
CA THR A 129 10.92 -0.30 4.83
C THR A 129 10.94 -1.54 5.71
N ALA A 130 10.20 -2.57 5.30
CA ALA A 130 10.13 -3.85 6.02
C ALA A 130 11.22 -4.85 5.55
N ASP A 131 12.29 -4.37 4.92
CA ASP A 131 13.43 -5.21 4.57
C ASP A 131 14.14 -5.70 5.83
N TYR A 132 14.61 -6.95 5.78
CA TYR A 132 15.34 -7.57 6.87
C TYR A 132 16.84 -7.52 6.57
N SER A 133 17.50 -6.51 7.12
CA SER A 133 18.93 -6.24 7.02
C SER A 133 19.45 -5.91 8.43
N PRO A 134 19.51 -6.90 9.35
CA PRO A 134 19.56 -6.65 10.78
C PRO A 134 20.84 -5.94 11.23
N VAL A 135 20.72 -5.18 12.32
CA VAL A 135 21.81 -4.48 12.99
C VAL A 135 21.69 -4.62 14.50
N CYS A 136 22.82 -4.69 15.20
CA CYS A 136 22.88 -4.75 16.65
C CYS A 136 23.18 -3.35 17.20
N GLY A 137 22.30 -2.84 18.06
CA GLY A 137 22.50 -1.56 18.74
C GLY A 137 23.51 -1.66 19.89
N VAL A 138 24.07 -0.52 20.30
CA VAL A 138 24.91 -0.43 21.52
C VAL A 138 24.14 -0.72 22.81
N ASP A 139 22.81 -0.72 22.73
CA ASP A 139 21.88 -1.14 23.78
C ASP A 139 21.70 -2.67 23.86
N GLY A 140 22.29 -3.42 22.93
CA GLY A 140 22.16 -4.88 22.86
C GLY A 140 20.86 -5.37 22.21
N GLU A 141 20.06 -4.49 21.60
CA GLU A 141 18.85 -4.88 20.89
C GLU A 141 19.11 -5.08 19.38
N THR A 142 18.48 -6.12 18.82
CA THR A 142 18.49 -6.38 17.37
C THR A 142 17.38 -5.59 16.69
N TYR A 143 17.75 -4.77 15.72
CA TYR A 143 16.82 -4.01 14.89
C TYR A 143 16.75 -4.63 13.50
N SER A 144 15.54 -4.72 12.92
CA SER A 144 15.31 -5.37 11.62
C SER A 144 16.07 -4.71 10.46
N ASN A 145 16.29 -3.40 10.57
CA ASN A 145 17.19 -2.64 9.71
C ASN A 145 17.63 -1.33 10.38
N LYS A 146 18.61 -0.65 9.77
CA LYS A 146 19.17 0.61 10.27
C LYS A 146 18.13 1.72 10.47
N CYS A 147 17.06 1.76 9.67
CA CYS A 147 15.99 2.74 9.86
C CYS A 147 15.21 2.47 11.15
N SER A 148 14.88 1.20 11.41
CA SER A 148 14.14 0.79 12.60
C SER A 148 14.90 1.03 13.91
N ALA A 149 16.23 1.10 13.87
CA ALA A 149 17.07 1.48 15.01
C ALA A 149 16.89 2.96 15.45
N GLY A 150 16.24 3.80 14.64
CA GLY A 150 15.89 5.15 15.05
C GLY A 150 17.10 6.05 15.28
N GLU A 151 17.40 6.34 16.54
CA GLU A 151 18.57 7.13 16.98
C GLU A 151 19.63 6.29 17.72
N VAL A 152 19.39 4.99 17.86
CA VAL A 152 20.33 4.08 18.53
C VAL A 152 21.60 3.94 17.68
N GLU A 153 22.75 4.10 18.33
CA GLU A 153 24.05 3.87 17.70
C GLU A 153 24.22 2.37 17.40
N ILE A 154 24.70 2.07 16.19
CA ILE A 154 24.90 0.69 15.74
C ILE A 154 26.26 0.21 16.23
N ALA A 155 26.26 -0.86 17.03
CA ALA A 155 27.47 -1.54 17.46
C ALA A 155 28.12 -2.32 16.31
N HIS A 156 27.33 -3.13 15.60
CA HIS A 156 27.77 -3.86 14.40
C HIS A 156 26.61 -4.24 13.48
N VAL A 157 26.96 -4.67 12.26
CA VAL A 157 26.00 -5.24 11.30
C VAL A 157 25.68 -6.68 11.71
N GLY A 158 24.43 -7.11 11.49
CA GLY A 158 23.92 -8.41 11.93
C GLY A 158 23.13 -8.32 13.24
N GLU A 159 22.48 -9.42 13.61
CA GLU A 159 21.74 -9.53 14.86
C GLU A 159 22.70 -9.53 16.07
N CYS A 160 22.22 -9.03 17.22
CA CYS A 160 22.94 -9.21 18.47
C CYS A 160 23.01 -10.69 18.82
N LYS A 161 24.17 -11.12 19.33
CA LYS A 161 24.33 -12.47 19.87
C LYS A 161 23.62 -12.57 21.22
N THR A 162 22.96 -13.69 21.44
CA THR A 162 22.37 -14.03 22.75
C THR A 162 23.47 -14.32 23.78
N GLU A 163 23.13 -14.25 25.06
CA GLU A 163 24.04 -14.68 26.14
C GLU A 163 24.48 -16.14 25.93
N GLN A 164 23.56 -17.01 25.47
CA GLN A 164 23.86 -18.40 25.17
C GLN A 164 24.89 -18.55 24.04
N GLU A 165 24.71 -17.83 22.93
CA GLU A 165 25.67 -17.85 21.82
C GLU A 165 27.05 -17.31 22.23
N THR A 166 27.07 -16.29 23.09
CA THR A 166 28.32 -15.72 23.61
C THR A 166 29.05 -16.74 24.49
N ASN A 167 28.32 -17.40 25.40
CA ASN A 167 28.88 -18.45 26.26
C ASN A 167 29.38 -19.65 25.45
N LEU A 168 28.67 -20.05 24.40
CA LEU A 168 29.10 -21.15 23.51
C LEU A 168 30.38 -20.80 22.75
N LYS A 169 30.50 -19.56 22.28
CA LYS A 169 31.73 -19.06 21.66
C LYS A 169 32.90 -19.13 22.62
N GLU A 170 32.75 -18.58 23.83
CA GLU A 170 33.80 -18.60 24.85
C GLU A 170 34.19 -20.04 25.21
N SER A 171 33.21 -20.93 25.40
CA SER A 171 33.45 -22.34 25.71
C SER A 171 34.18 -23.07 24.58
N CYS A 172 33.87 -22.75 23.31
CA CYS A 172 34.57 -23.29 22.15
C CYS A 172 36.03 -22.83 22.11
N GLU A 173 36.28 -21.54 22.33
CA GLU A 173 37.62 -20.95 22.29
C GLU A 173 38.49 -21.43 23.46
N GLU A 174 37.90 -21.66 24.65
CA GLU A 174 38.60 -22.18 25.84
C GLU A 174 39.21 -23.57 25.62
N ILE A 175 38.55 -24.41 24.82
CA ILE A 175 39.04 -25.75 24.46
C ILE A 175 39.85 -25.75 23.15
N GLU A 176 40.37 -24.58 22.75
CA GLU A 176 41.17 -24.34 21.54
C GLU A 176 40.43 -24.64 20.22
N GLY A 177 39.10 -24.58 20.24
CA GLY A 177 38.26 -24.68 19.05
C GLY A 177 38.22 -23.37 18.24
N ILE A 178 37.80 -23.48 16.98
CA ILE A 178 37.61 -22.33 16.08
C ILE A 178 36.12 -22.04 15.95
N TRP A 179 35.67 -20.92 16.51
CA TRP A 179 34.26 -20.52 16.41
C TRP A 179 33.86 -20.08 15.00
N ILE A 180 32.69 -20.52 14.54
CA ILE A 180 32.11 -20.24 13.22
C ILE A 180 30.76 -19.54 13.43
N ASP A 181 30.76 -18.20 13.35
CA ASP A 181 29.61 -17.36 13.66
C ASP A 181 28.37 -17.59 12.79
N THR A 182 28.55 -18.04 11.54
CA THR A 182 27.47 -18.18 10.56
C THR A 182 26.58 -19.40 10.80
N GLY A 183 27.01 -20.34 11.62
CA GLY A 183 26.25 -21.54 11.93
C GLY A 183 26.14 -21.84 13.43
N ASN A 184 26.69 -20.99 14.30
CA ASN A 184 26.89 -21.30 15.72
C ASN A 184 27.57 -22.66 15.90
N GLU A 185 28.77 -22.80 15.33
CA GLU A 185 29.52 -24.05 15.31
C GLU A 185 30.94 -23.87 15.87
N CYS A 186 31.46 -24.92 16.51
CA CYS A 186 32.85 -24.99 16.96
C CYS A 186 33.64 -25.97 16.10
N GLY A 187 34.63 -25.47 15.37
CA GLY A 187 35.49 -26.26 14.49
C GLY A 187 36.73 -26.82 15.20
N GLY A 188 37.19 -27.98 14.75
CA GLY A 188 38.49 -28.53 15.15
C GLY A 188 38.55 -29.21 16.51
N ILE A 189 37.42 -29.40 17.18
CA ILE A 189 37.33 -30.09 18.48
C ILE A 189 37.00 -31.58 18.32
N SER A 190 37.31 -32.38 19.33
CA SER A 190 36.98 -33.81 19.36
C SER A 190 35.48 -34.06 19.60
N LYS A 191 35.03 -35.27 19.27
CA LYS A 191 33.65 -35.72 19.55
C LYS A 191 33.30 -35.62 21.03
N GLU A 192 34.19 -36.03 21.92
CA GLU A 192 33.99 -35.96 23.36
C GLU A 192 33.85 -34.51 23.85
N GLN A 193 34.70 -33.61 23.36
CA GLN A 193 34.59 -32.19 23.66
C GLN A 193 33.25 -31.60 23.17
N CYS A 194 32.81 -31.97 21.96
CA CYS A 194 31.53 -31.52 21.41
C CYS A 194 30.33 -32.00 22.25
N GLU A 195 30.32 -33.28 22.64
CA GLU A 195 29.27 -33.87 23.48
C GLU A 195 29.25 -33.23 24.88
N ASN A 196 30.42 -32.87 25.44
CA ASN A 196 30.50 -32.14 26.72
C ASN A 196 29.98 -30.70 26.65
N LEU A 197 29.90 -30.12 25.46
CA LEU A 197 29.29 -28.81 25.20
C LEU A 197 27.80 -28.92 24.79
N ASP A 198 27.19 -30.10 24.94
CA ASP A 198 25.82 -30.39 24.50
C ASP A 198 25.58 -30.13 23.00
N GLY A 199 26.63 -30.21 22.17
CA GLY A 199 26.57 -30.00 20.73
C GLY A 199 26.40 -31.29 19.93
N ASN A 200 26.07 -31.14 18.65
CA ASN A 200 25.96 -32.23 17.69
C ASN A 200 27.24 -32.35 16.84
N PHE A 201 27.97 -33.45 17.00
CA PHE A 201 29.25 -33.65 16.33
C PHE A 201 29.10 -34.09 14.87
N ASN A 202 29.78 -33.40 13.97
CA ASN A 202 29.87 -33.75 12.56
C ASN A 202 31.34 -33.86 12.12
N GLU A 203 31.76 -35.09 11.83
CA GLU A 203 33.12 -35.40 11.39
C GLU A 203 33.43 -34.95 9.95
N CYS A 204 32.41 -34.65 9.15
CA CYS A 204 32.58 -34.24 7.75
C CYS A 204 31.48 -33.27 7.31
N ALA A 205 31.57 -32.04 7.78
CA ALA A 205 30.70 -30.97 7.34
C ALA A 205 31.27 -30.25 6.10
N SER A 206 30.41 -29.96 5.12
CA SER A 206 30.76 -29.20 3.92
C SER A 206 31.18 -27.77 4.27
N SER A 207 32.23 -27.24 3.63
CA SER A 207 32.69 -25.85 3.81
C SER A 207 31.60 -24.80 3.48
N CYS A 208 30.63 -25.16 2.64
CA CYS A 208 29.56 -24.24 2.21
C CYS A 208 28.25 -24.37 2.99
N ARG A 209 28.16 -25.24 4.00
CA ARG A 209 26.88 -25.59 4.62
C ARG A 209 26.08 -24.39 5.16
N ASN A 210 26.76 -23.29 5.50
CA ASN A 210 26.16 -22.06 6.01
C ASN A 210 25.97 -20.97 4.94
N ASP A 211 26.27 -21.24 3.66
CA ASP A 211 26.07 -20.30 2.55
C ASP A 211 25.17 -20.92 1.46
N PRO A 212 23.88 -20.55 1.40
CA PRO A 212 22.96 -21.06 0.38
C PRO A 212 23.29 -20.59 -1.04
N ASN A 213 24.16 -19.59 -1.19
CA ASN A 213 24.55 -19.01 -2.48
C ASN A 213 25.98 -19.39 -2.90
N ALA A 214 26.61 -20.35 -2.21
CA ALA A 214 27.97 -20.77 -2.50
C ALA A 214 28.11 -21.27 -3.96
N ALA A 215 28.99 -20.63 -4.72
CA ALA A 215 29.20 -20.97 -6.14
C ALA A 215 29.99 -22.28 -6.33
N MET A 216 30.87 -22.63 -5.39
CA MET A 216 31.59 -23.90 -5.36
C MET A 216 31.89 -24.30 -3.92
N CYS A 217 31.96 -25.61 -3.70
CA CYS A 217 32.33 -26.20 -2.43
C CYS A 217 33.48 -27.16 -2.67
N ASP A 218 34.51 -27.09 -1.83
CA ASP A 218 35.52 -28.14 -1.82
C ASP A 218 34.91 -29.42 -1.22
N LEU A 219 35.49 -30.56 -1.62
CA LEU A 219 35.10 -31.88 -1.11
C LEU A 219 35.89 -32.23 0.16
N MET A 220 36.37 -31.21 0.88
CA MET A 220 37.12 -31.39 2.11
C MET A 220 36.15 -31.47 3.30
N CYS A 221 36.41 -32.41 4.20
CA CYS A 221 35.66 -32.56 5.44
C CYS A 221 36.14 -31.53 6.47
N ASN A 222 35.23 -30.71 6.98
CA ASN A 222 35.48 -29.90 8.17
C ASN A 222 34.86 -30.59 9.38
N VAL A 223 35.68 -30.87 10.40
CA VAL A 223 35.21 -31.38 11.69
C VAL A 223 34.61 -30.21 12.47
N VAL A 224 33.33 -30.33 12.82
CA VAL A 224 32.58 -29.27 13.52
C VAL A 224 31.64 -29.84 14.56
N CYS A 225 31.35 -29.03 15.58
CA CYS A 225 30.33 -29.24 16.58
C CYS A 225 29.24 -28.19 16.39
N GLN A 226 28.00 -28.61 16.17
CA GLN A 226 26.87 -27.72 15.87
C GLN A 226 26.00 -27.50 17.11
N PHE A 227 25.64 -26.26 17.42
CA PHE A 227 24.75 -25.92 18.54
C PHE A 227 23.37 -25.48 18.04
N ASN A 228 22.31 -25.77 18.81
CA ASN A 228 20.92 -25.40 18.49
C ASN A 228 20.54 -24.03 19.04
#